data_AF-A0A975XIJ6-F1
#
_entry.id   AF-A0A975XIJ6-F1
#
_cell.length_a   1.000
_cell.length_b   1.000
_cell.length_c   1.000
_cell.angle_alpha   90.00
_cell.angle_beta   90.00
_cell.angle_gamma   90.00
#
_symmetry.space_group_name_H-M   'P 1'
#
loop_
_entity.id
_entity.type
_entity.pdbx_description
1 polymer ?
#
loop_
_entity_poly.entity_id
_entity_poly.type
_entity_poly.pdbx_seq_one_letter_code
_entity_poly.pdbx_strand_id
1 'polypeptide(L)'
;MPDVPSISETVPGYDVSNYFGLWGAAGISPELTRRIAGLFADAAKSEKARDAFYSVSGTAVRTSTPLELAEYQRHEAQNLQAHDPCGRNCSGIAYFIAWRRHRLEIEPAPAS
;
A
#
# COMPACT_ATOMS: atom_id res chain seq x y z
N MET A 1 -10.96 -6.49 -18.10
CA MET A 1 -12.40 -6.30 -18.34
C MET A 1 -12.55 -5.03 -19.16
N PRO A 2 -12.56 -5.12 -20.51
CA PRO A 2 -12.52 -3.94 -21.37
C PRO A 2 -13.88 -3.28 -21.60
N ASP A 3 -14.99 -3.96 -21.27
CA ASP A 3 -16.34 -3.53 -21.66
C ASP A 3 -16.99 -2.53 -20.68
N VAL A 4 -16.35 -2.27 -19.54
CA VAL A 4 -16.81 -1.29 -18.56
C VAL A 4 -15.90 -0.06 -18.65
N PRO A 5 -16.43 1.11 -19.04
CA PRO A 5 -15.64 2.32 -19.16
C PRO A 5 -15.14 2.81 -17.80
N SER A 6 -14.01 3.52 -17.80
CA SER A 6 -13.51 4.16 -16.59
C SER A 6 -14.39 5.35 -16.20
N ILE A 7 -14.52 5.62 -14.89
CA ILE A 7 -15.22 6.82 -14.41
C ILE A 7 -14.49 8.10 -14.89
N SER A 8 -13.17 8.03 -15.06
CA SER A 8 -12.36 9.15 -15.57
C SER A 8 -12.78 9.64 -16.96
N GLU A 9 -13.47 8.82 -17.74
CA GLU A 9 -14.00 9.19 -19.06
C GLU A 9 -15.20 10.16 -18.95
N THR A 10 -15.90 10.14 -17.83
CA THR A 10 -17.09 10.99 -17.59
C THR A 10 -16.86 12.04 -16.52
N VAL A 11 -15.93 11.82 -15.59
CA VAL A 11 -15.57 12.75 -14.51
C VAL A 11 -14.07 13.07 -14.57
N PRO A 12 -13.69 14.25 -15.10
CA PRO A 12 -12.28 14.65 -15.16
C PRO A 12 -11.63 14.66 -13.77
N GLY A 13 -10.44 14.05 -13.68
CA GLY A 13 -9.68 13.96 -12.42
C GLY A 13 -10.14 12.85 -11.47
N TYR A 14 -11.17 12.06 -11.81
CA TYR A 14 -11.56 10.91 -11.00
C TYR A 14 -10.63 9.73 -11.28
N ASP A 15 -9.75 9.42 -10.33
CA ASP A 15 -8.93 8.21 -10.33
C ASP A 15 -8.84 7.64 -8.91
N VAL A 16 -9.38 6.43 -8.74
CA VAL A 16 -9.33 5.69 -7.48
C VAL A 16 -8.94 4.27 -7.81
N SER A 17 -7.77 3.87 -7.34
CA SER A 17 -7.28 2.50 -7.44
C SER A 17 -6.80 2.02 -6.08
N ASN A 18 -6.92 0.71 -5.84
CA ASN A 18 -6.44 0.11 -4.61
C ASN A 18 -5.12 -0.62 -4.89
N TYR A 19 -4.17 -0.56 -3.95
CA TYR A 19 -2.85 -1.15 -4.12
C TYR A 19 -2.47 -2.05 -2.95
N PHE A 20 -1.57 -3.00 -3.23
CA PHE A 20 -0.93 -3.83 -2.22
C PHE A 20 0.55 -3.45 -2.11
N GLY A 21 1.05 -3.42 -0.88
CA GLY A 21 2.45 -3.15 -0.57
C GLY A 21 2.99 -4.15 0.45
N LEU A 22 4.31 -4.25 0.54
CA LEU A 22 5.01 -5.02 1.56
C LEU A 22 5.81 -4.06 2.45
N TRP A 23 5.62 -4.17 3.76
CA TRP A 23 6.35 -3.41 4.76
C TRP A 23 7.12 -4.35 5.67
N GLY A 24 8.32 -3.91 6.08
CA GLY A 24 9.11 -4.59 7.10
C GLY A 24 9.25 -3.74 8.36
N ALA A 25 9.83 -4.33 9.40
CA ALA A 25 10.15 -3.62 10.63
C ALA A 25 11.09 -2.42 10.39
N ALA A 26 11.01 -1.43 11.27
CA ALA A 26 11.94 -0.30 11.24
C ALA A 26 13.38 -0.79 11.52
N GLY A 27 14.36 -0.25 10.80
CA GLY A 27 15.78 -0.56 11.01
C GLY A 27 16.32 -1.77 10.23
N ILE A 28 15.52 -2.39 9.33
CA ILE A 28 16.04 -3.39 8.38
C ILE A 28 17.18 -2.76 7.56
N SER A 29 18.27 -3.50 7.38
CA SER A 29 19.42 -3.01 6.62
C SER A 29 19.03 -2.74 5.15
N PRO A 30 19.61 -1.71 4.50
CA PRO A 30 19.28 -1.39 3.10
C PRO A 30 19.53 -2.56 2.15
N GLU A 31 20.55 -3.38 2.42
CA GLU A 31 20.85 -4.58 1.65
C GLU A 31 19.72 -5.62 1.74
N LEU A 32 19.28 -5.94 2.96
CA LEU A 32 18.19 -6.89 3.17
C LEU A 32 16.88 -6.38 2.56
N THR A 33 16.61 -5.07 2.69
CA THR A 33 15.45 -4.44 2.03
C THR A 33 15.47 -4.64 0.52
N ARG A 34 16.63 -4.39 -0.13
CA ARG A 34 16.75 -4.60 -1.59
C ARG A 34 16.57 -6.05 -1.98
N ARG A 35 17.14 -6.99 -1.22
CA ARG A 35 17.01 -8.42 -1.49
C ARG A 35 15.56 -8.89 -1.39
N ILE A 36 14.84 -8.49 -0.34
CA ILE A 36 13.42 -8.82 -0.17
C ILE A 36 12.57 -8.20 -1.29
N ALA A 37 12.83 -6.94 -1.64
CA ALA A 37 12.12 -6.28 -2.73
C ALA A 37 12.29 -7.00 -4.07
N GLY A 38 13.51 -7.46 -4.38
CA GLY A 38 13.77 -8.28 -5.57
C GLY A 38 12.96 -9.58 -5.57
N LEU A 39 13.04 -10.35 -4.47
CA LEU A 39 12.28 -11.61 -4.33
C LEU A 39 10.77 -11.40 -4.45
N PHE A 40 10.25 -10.31 -3.88
CA PHE A 40 8.83 -9.98 -3.98
C PHE A 40 8.44 -9.62 -5.42
N ALA A 41 9.28 -8.86 -6.13
CA ALA A 41 9.03 -8.51 -7.53
C ALA A 41 9.03 -9.75 -8.43
N ASP A 42 9.94 -10.69 -8.19
CA ASP A 42 9.99 -11.95 -8.94
C ASP A 42 8.76 -12.82 -8.65
N ALA A 43 8.36 -12.93 -7.38
CA ALA A 43 7.16 -13.65 -6.99
C ALA A 43 5.89 -13.05 -7.62
N ALA A 44 5.76 -11.72 -7.62
CA ALA A 44 4.64 -11.00 -8.24
C ALA A 44 4.58 -11.21 -9.77
N LYS A 45 5.70 -11.52 -10.42
CA LYS A 45 5.75 -11.80 -11.87
C LYS A 45 5.64 -13.29 -12.21
N SER A 46 5.56 -14.16 -11.21
CA SER A 46 5.51 -15.60 -11.43
C SER A 46 4.22 -16.06 -12.10
N GLU A 47 4.30 -17.13 -12.89
CA GLU A 47 3.12 -17.78 -13.47
C GLU A 47 2.12 -18.22 -12.39
N LYS A 48 2.65 -18.69 -11.25
CA LYS A 48 1.81 -19.05 -10.09
C LYS A 48 0.98 -17.87 -9.59
N ALA A 49 1.55 -16.67 -9.50
CA ALA A 49 0.81 -15.47 -9.10
C ALA A 49 -0.20 -15.04 -10.18
N ARG A 50 0.17 -15.15 -11.46
CA ARG A 50 -0.74 -14.94 -12.59
C ARG A 50 -1.97 -15.81 -12.47
N ASP A 51 -1.78 -17.12 -12.34
CA ASP A 51 -2.86 -18.08 -12.43
C ASP A 51 -3.71 -18.10 -11.15
N ALA A 52 -3.09 -17.96 -9.98
CA ALA A 52 -3.78 -18.04 -8.69
C ALA A 52 -4.43 -16.71 -8.25
N PHE A 53 -3.95 -15.56 -8.71
CA PHE A 53 -4.42 -14.26 -8.20
C PHE A 53 -4.84 -13.31 -9.31
N TYR A 54 -3.98 -12.99 -10.27
CA TYR A 54 -4.27 -11.93 -11.24
C TYR A 54 -5.38 -12.30 -12.23
N SER A 55 -5.35 -13.52 -12.78
CA SER A 55 -6.33 -14.00 -13.75
C SER A 55 -7.75 -14.08 -13.20
N VAL A 56 -7.90 -14.27 -11.88
CA VAL A 56 -9.20 -14.44 -11.22
C VAL A 56 -9.69 -13.18 -10.50
N SER A 57 -8.80 -12.27 -10.11
CA SER A 57 -9.17 -11.04 -9.38
C SER A 57 -9.27 -9.80 -10.26
N GLY A 58 -8.72 -9.83 -11.48
CA GLY A 58 -8.59 -8.64 -12.32
C GLY A 58 -7.55 -7.62 -11.81
N THR A 59 -6.75 -7.98 -10.79
CA THR A 59 -5.67 -7.13 -10.27
C THR A 59 -4.55 -7.01 -11.29
N ALA A 60 -4.09 -5.79 -11.57
CA ALA A 60 -2.94 -5.55 -12.44
C ALA A 60 -1.63 -5.79 -11.69
N VAL A 61 -0.65 -6.40 -12.36
CA VAL A 61 0.68 -6.61 -11.78
C VAL A 61 1.44 -5.28 -11.80
N ARG A 62 1.85 -4.82 -10.61
CA ARG A 62 2.75 -3.68 -10.46
C ARG A 62 3.83 -4.02 -9.43
N THR A 63 5.07 -3.73 -9.78
CA THR A 63 6.23 -3.82 -8.89
C THR A 63 6.92 -2.47 -8.82
N SER A 64 7.60 -2.17 -7.71
CA SER A 64 8.33 -0.92 -7.52
C SER A 64 9.56 -1.14 -6.65
N THR A 65 10.47 -0.18 -6.66
CA THR A 65 11.56 -0.12 -5.68
C THR A 65 11.02 0.30 -4.30
N PRO A 66 11.77 0.03 -3.21
CA PRO A 66 11.38 0.51 -1.88
C PRO A 66 11.21 2.03 -1.79
N LEU A 67 12.01 2.79 -2.56
CA LEU A 67 11.92 4.25 -2.59
C LEU A 67 10.66 4.72 -3.32
N GLU A 68 10.39 4.17 -4.49
CA GLU A 68 9.17 4.47 -5.27
C GLU A 68 7.90 4.15 -4.48
N LEU A 69 7.88 3.03 -3.76
CA LEU A 69 6.74 2.68 -2.91
C LEU A 69 6.56 3.68 -1.76
N ALA A 70 7.66 4.16 -1.15
CA ALA A 70 7.60 5.17 -0.09
C ALA A 70 7.11 6.53 -0.62
N GLU A 71 7.51 6.90 -1.84
CA GLU A 71 7.03 8.10 -2.53
C GLU A 71 5.56 7.99 -2.89
N TYR A 72 5.15 6.86 -3.45
CA TYR A 72 3.76 6.60 -3.80
C TYR A 72 2.85 6.65 -2.57
N GLN A 73 3.24 6.03 -1.45
CA GLN A 73 2.48 6.12 -0.19
C GLN A 73 2.31 7.57 0.29
N ARG A 74 3.36 8.39 0.17
CA ARG A 74 3.29 9.80 0.55
C ARG A 74 2.34 10.58 -0.36
N HIS A 75 2.42 10.34 -1.67
CA HIS A 75 1.53 10.94 -2.65
C HIS A 75 0.07 10.58 -2.38
N GLU A 76 -0.24 9.29 -2.21
CA GLU A 76 -1.61 8.83 -1.94
C GLU A 76 -2.14 9.38 -0.62
N ALA A 77 -1.31 9.43 0.42
CA ALA A 77 -1.71 10.03 1.69
C ALA A 77 -2.05 11.52 1.54
N GLN A 78 -1.30 12.27 0.72
CA GLN A 78 -1.58 13.67 0.44
C GLN A 78 -2.85 13.84 -0.39
N ASN A 79 -3.02 13.02 -1.43
CA ASN A 79 -4.20 13.02 -2.28
C ASN A 79 -5.47 12.75 -1.47
N LEU A 80 -5.46 11.71 -0.63
CA LEU A 80 -6.60 11.36 0.22
C LEU A 80 -6.91 12.45 1.26
N GLN A 81 -5.87 13.07 1.85
CA GLN A 81 -6.06 14.17 2.80
C GLN A 81 -6.67 15.42 2.15
N ALA A 82 -6.34 15.70 0.89
CA ALA A 82 -6.91 16.84 0.16
C ALA A 82 -8.42 16.69 -0.10
N HIS A 83 -8.93 15.45 -0.07
CA HIS A 83 -10.33 15.11 -0.36
C HIS A 83 -11.10 14.65 0.89
N ASP A 84 -10.55 14.79 2.10
CA ASP A 84 -11.22 14.44 3.36
C ASP A 84 -12.08 15.62 3.87
N PRO A 85 -13.43 15.55 3.77
CA PRO A 85 -14.30 16.64 4.20
C PRO A 85 -14.35 16.81 5.73
N CYS A 86 -13.92 15.81 6.50
CA CYS A 86 -13.94 15.83 7.97
C CYS A 86 -12.61 16.25 8.61
N GLY A 87 -11.54 16.40 7.81
CA GLY A 87 -10.19 16.66 8.30
C GLY A 87 -9.57 15.46 9.05
N ARG A 88 -8.34 15.64 9.55
CA ARG A 88 -7.44 14.60 10.13
C ARG A 88 -8.02 13.66 11.21
N ASN A 89 -9.25 13.87 11.67
CA ASN A 89 -9.87 13.12 12.77
C ASN A 89 -10.74 11.93 12.34
N CYS A 90 -10.96 11.67 11.04
CA CYS A 90 -11.90 10.63 10.59
C CYS A 90 -11.31 9.51 9.72
N SER A 91 -10.02 9.51 9.36
CA SER A 91 -9.47 8.47 8.49
C SER A 91 -8.88 7.27 9.25
N GLY A 92 -9.52 6.10 9.12
CA GLY A 92 -8.96 4.80 9.53
C GLY A 92 -7.68 4.39 8.78
N ILE A 93 -7.26 5.15 7.77
CA ILE A 93 -5.98 4.99 7.05
C ILE A 93 -4.81 5.67 7.82
N ALA A 94 -5.12 6.54 8.79
CA ALA A 94 -4.13 7.18 9.67
C ALA A 94 -3.39 6.20 10.59
N TYR A 95 -3.82 4.93 10.69
CA TYR A 95 -3.18 3.94 11.55
C TYR A 95 -1.70 3.71 11.22
N PHE A 96 -1.30 3.74 9.94
CA PHE A 96 0.10 3.47 9.58
C PHE A 96 1.05 4.64 9.85
N ILE A 97 0.59 5.89 9.66
CA ILE A 97 1.43 7.08 9.92
C ILE A 97 1.57 7.30 11.44
N ALA A 98 0.52 7.04 12.22
CA ALA A 98 0.55 7.16 13.68
C ALA A 98 1.41 6.06 14.36
N TRP A 99 1.41 4.82 13.83
CA TRP A 99 2.19 3.72 14.41
C TRP A 99 3.70 3.96 14.42
N ARG A 100 4.23 4.77 13.48
CA ARG A 100 5.66 5.11 13.43
C ARG A 100 6.13 6.03 14.56
N ARG A 101 5.21 6.70 15.28
CA ARG A 101 5.55 7.70 16.31
C ARG A 101 5.33 7.20 17.73
N HIS A 102 4.56 6.13 17.94
CA HIS A 102 4.36 5.52 19.24
C HIS A 102 5.02 4.15 19.31
N ARG A 103 6.32 4.15 19.66
CA ARG A 103 6.97 3.02 20.32
C ARG A 103 6.26 2.85 21.67
N LEU A 104 5.21 2.02 21.69
CA LEU A 104 4.53 1.61 22.90
C LEU A 104 5.47 0.67 23.67
N GLU A 105 5.97 1.16 24.79
CA GLU A 105 6.37 0.33 25.92
C GLU A 105 5.16 -0.56 26.24
N ILE A 106 5.33 -1.88 26.09
CA ILE A 106 4.30 -2.85 26.44
C ILE A 106 4.34 -2.98 27.96
N GLU A 107 3.44 -2.29 28.67
CA GLU A 107 3.13 -2.68 30.04
C GLU A 107 2.42 -4.04 30.03
N PRO A 108 2.79 -4.98 30.92
CA PRO A 108 2.12 -6.26 31.00
C PRO A 108 0.70 -6.10 31.57
N ALA A 109 -0.26 -6.79 30.96
CA ALA A 109 -1.66 -6.78 31.39
C ALA A 109 -1.81 -7.33 32.84
N PRO A 110 -2.72 -6.76 33.66
CA PRO A 110 -2.97 -7.27 35.00
C PRO A 110 -3.63 -8.65 34.94
N ALA A 111 -3.10 -9.58 35.72
CA ALA A 111 -3.64 -10.91 35.88
C ALA A 111 -4.98 -10.86 36.65
N SER A 112 -5.98 -11.60 36.15
CA SER A 112 -7.20 -11.96 36.86
C SER A 112 -7.26 -13.47 37.04
#